data_AF-A0A167YYP4-F1
#
_entry.id   AF-A0A167YYP4-F1
#
_cell.length_a   1.000
_cell.length_b   1.000
_cell.length_c   1.000
_cell.angle_alpha   90.00
_cell.angle_beta   90.00
_cell.angle_gamma   90.00
#
_symmetry.space_group_name_H-M   'P 1'
#
loop_
_entity.id
_entity.type
_entity.pdbx_description
1 polymer ?
#
loop_
_entity_poly.entity_id
_entity_poly.type
_entity_poly.pdbx_seq_one_letter_code
_entity_poly.pdbx_strand_id
1 'polypeptide(L)'
;MNLLKLSNPSTDYDVTIFQTPNIGEKKGYRPVYRLTVRAKNHQEVLKKIFRKFNISEAIPPDYNGRYIWTGDIVFIDEGKNGTKYYKLVTGGWKKIHRIHVR
;
A
#
# COMPACT_ATOMS: atom_id res chain seq x y z
N MET A 1 -1.48 5.80 39.74
CA MET A 1 -1.02 4.85 38.71
C MET A 1 -0.83 5.60 37.40
N ASN A 2 0.42 5.86 36.99
CA ASN A 2 0.71 6.46 35.69
C ASN A 2 0.73 5.36 34.62
N LEU A 3 -0.28 5.34 33.77
CA LEU A 3 -0.26 4.58 32.51
C LEU A 3 0.63 5.35 31.52
N LEU A 4 1.89 4.93 31.39
CA LEU A 4 2.74 5.35 30.29
C LEU A 4 2.06 4.95 28.97
N LYS A 5 1.47 5.94 28.27
CA LYS A 5 1.12 5.81 26.86
C LYS A 5 2.42 5.56 26.10
N LEU A 6 2.73 4.30 25.81
CA LEU A 6 3.74 3.93 24.82
C LEU A 6 3.25 4.45 23.46
N SER A 7 3.67 5.66 23.10
CA SER A 7 3.46 6.16 21.74
C SER A 7 4.28 5.29 20.81
N ASN A 8 3.63 4.44 20.01
CA ASN A 8 4.35 3.67 18.99
C ASN A 8 4.94 4.69 17.99
N PRO A 9 6.27 4.88 17.94
CA PRO A 9 6.87 5.91 17.10
C PRO A 9 6.65 5.56 15.64
N SER A 10 6.41 6.57 14.80
CA SER A 10 6.29 6.34 13.36
C SER A 10 7.63 5.95 12.76
N THR A 11 7.62 4.98 11.84
CA THR A 11 8.77 4.48 11.08
C THR A 11 8.52 4.63 9.59
N ASP A 12 9.59 4.55 8.80
CA ASP A 12 9.52 4.57 7.35
C ASP A 12 9.27 3.16 6.81
N TYR A 13 8.30 3.06 5.90
CA TYR A 13 7.96 1.83 5.19
C TYR A 13 8.28 2.03 3.71
N ASP A 14 8.93 1.06 3.08
CA ASP A 14 9.09 1.05 1.63
C ASP A 14 7.86 0.38 1.01
N VAL A 15 7.17 1.13 0.14
CA VAL A 15 5.87 0.75 -0.37
C VAL A 15 5.93 0.67 -1.88
N THR A 16 5.45 -0.44 -2.44
CA THR A 16 5.27 -0.60 -3.88
C THR A 16 3.80 -0.85 -4.20
N ILE A 17 3.26 -0.10 -5.15
CA ILE A 17 1.89 -0.25 -5.65
C ILE A 17 1.92 -1.13 -6.90
N PHE A 18 1.09 -2.16 -6.91
CA PHE A 18 0.92 -3.09 -8.00
C PHE A 18 -0.50 -3.00 -8.57
N GLN A 19 -0.58 -2.90 -9.88
CA GLN A 19 -1.84 -2.84 -10.62
C GLN A 19 -1.77 -3.80 -11.82
N THR A 20 -2.90 -4.37 -12.19
CA THR A 20 -3.08 -5.01 -13.50
C THR A 20 -3.16 -3.94 -14.61
N PRO A 21 -2.94 -4.24 -15.89
CA PRO A 21 -3.17 -3.28 -16.98
C PRO A 21 -4.60 -2.72 -16.99
N ASN A 22 -5.60 -3.60 -16.84
CA ASN A 22 -7.02 -3.20 -16.86
C ASN A 22 -7.71 -3.49 -15.52
N ILE A 23 -8.76 -2.73 -15.22
CA ILE A 23 -9.57 -2.93 -14.00
C ILE A 23 -10.29 -4.28 -14.06
N GLY A 24 -10.33 -5.00 -12.94
CA GLY A 24 -11.05 -6.27 -12.79
C GLY A 24 -10.25 -7.52 -13.18
N GLU A 25 -9.07 -7.35 -13.78
CA GLU A 25 -8.18 -8.47 -14.09
C GLU A 25 -7.64 -9.13 -12.81
N LYS A 26 -7.41 -10.45 -12.88
CA LYS A 26 -6.95 -11.26 -11.74
C LYS A 26 -5.46 -11.62 -11.81
N LYS A 27 -4.77 -11.27 -12.90
CA LYS A 27 -3.38 -11.61 -13.21
C LYS A 27 -2.71 -10.47 -13.98
N GLY A 28 -1.38 -10.51 -14.11
CA GLY A 28 -0.61 -9.50 -14.84
C GLY A 28 -0.28 -8.27 -14.00
N TYR A 29 -0.21 -8.42 -12.67
CA TYR A 29 0.19 -7.32 -11.80
C TYR A 29 1.59 -6.83 -12.13
N ARG A 30 1.73 -5.52 -12.34
CA ARG A 30 3.01 -4.83 -12.52
C ARG A 30 3.18 -3.74 -11.47
N PRO A 31 4.40 -3.46 -11.01
CA PRO A 31 4.65 -2.30 -10.16
C PRO A 31 4.38 -1.03 -10.98
N VAL A 32 3.63 -0.10 -10.42
CA VAL A 32 3.33 1.20 -11.06
C VAL A 32 3.98 2.37 -10.33
N TYR A 33 4.34 2.18 -9.06
CA TYR A 33 4.99 3.22 -8.26
C TYR A 33 5.63 2.65 -7.00
N ARG A 34 6.75 3.23 -6.58
CA ARG A 34 7.44 2.92 -5.32
C ARG A 34 7.71 4.21 -4.56
N LEU A 35 7.49 4.20 -3.26
CA LEU A 35 7.69 5.35 -2.39
C LEU A 35 7.93 4.94 -0.95
N THR A 36 8.55 5.83 -0.18
CA THR A 36 8.65 5.70 1.28
C THR A 36 7.46 6.37 1.96
N VAL A 37 6.83 5.68 2.91
CA VAL A 37 5.72 6.20 3.70
C VAL A 37 6.06 6.12 5.18
N ARG A 38 6.10 7.28 5.86
CA ARG A 38 6.23 7.33 7.32
C ARG A 38 4.89 7.07 8.00
N ALA A 39 4.79 6.08 8.87
CA ALA A 39 3.54 5.69 9.54
C ALA A 39 3.79 4.92 10.86
N LYS A 40 2.77 4.70 11.68
CA LYS A 40 2.88 3.90 12.92
C LYS A 40 2.67 2.40 12.71
N ASN A 41 1.97 2.03 11.63
CA ASN A 41 1.64 0.64 11.29
C ASN A 41 1.14 0.57 9.84
N HIS A 42 0.94 -0.65 9.34
CA HIS A 42 0.46 -0.91 7.98
C HIS A 42 -0.93 -0.33 7.69
N GLN A 43 -1.85 -0.31 8.66
CA GLN A 43 -3.18 0.25 8.43
C GLN A 43 -3.09 1.75 8.11
N GLU A 44 -2.21 2.48 8.79
CA GLU A 44 -1.95 3.88 8.49
C GLU A 44 -1.26 4.07 7.14
N VAL A 45 -0.29 3.20 6.78
CA VAL A 45 0.31 3.19 5.43
C VAL A 45 -0.77 3.05 4.37
N LEU A 46 -1.62 2.04 4.48
CA LEU A 46 -2.68 1.74 3.51
C LEU A 46 -3.69 2.87 3.39
N LYS A 47 -4.06 3.53 4.50
CA LYS A 47 -4.92 4.72 4.49
C LYS A 47 -4.25 5.89 3.77
N LYS A 48 -2.96 6.12 4.03
CA LYS A 48 -2.18 7.18 3.37
C LYS A 48 -2.06 6.93 1.86
N ILE A 49 -1.77 5.70 1.45
CA ILE A 49 -1.73 5.29 0.05
C ILE A 49 -3.08 5.53 -0.62
N PHE A 50 -4.17 4.99 -0.07
CA PHE A 50 -5.49 5.14 -0.67
C PHE A 50 -5.89 6.61 -0.83
N ARG A 51 -5.63 7.45 0.19
CA ARG A 51 -5.92 8.88 0.10
C ARG A 51 -5.05 9.59 -0.94
N LYS A 52 -3.74 9.30 -0.96
CA LYS A 52 -2.78 9.99 -1.84
C LYS A 52 -3.05 9.67 -3.31
N PHE A 53 -3.34 8.41 -3.63
CA PHE A 53 -3.47 7.96 -5.01
C PHE A 53 -4.89 8.00 -5.58
N ASN A 54 -5.87 8.49 -4.80
CA ASN A 54 -7.25 8.70 -5.25
C ASN A 54 -7.70 10.17 -5.15
N ILE A 55 -6.76 11.10 -4.88
CA ILE A 55 -6.99 12.54 -4.96
C ILE A 55 -6.08 13.08 -6.05
N SER A 56 -6.66 13.63 -7.11
CA SER A 56 -5.93 14.06 -8.31
C SER A 56 -4.76 14.99 -7.98
N GLU A 57 -4.95 15.96 -7.08
CA GLU A 57 -3.92 16.92 -6.67
C GLU A 57 -2.80 16.33 -5.80
N ALA A 58 -3.04 15.18 -5.17
CA ALA A 58 -2.07 14.55 -4.26
C ALA A 58 -1.21 13.49 -4.97
N ILE A 59 -1.56 13.13 -6.21
CA ILE A 59 -0.84 12.13 -7.00
C ILE A 59 0.48 12.73 -7.48
N PRO A 60 1.61 12.02 -7.25
CA PRO A 60 2.89 12.44 -7.81
C PRO A 60 2.86 12.49 -9.34
N PRO A 61 3.51 13.49 -9.97
CA PRO A 61 3.50 13.63 -11.43
C PRO A 61 4.21 12.49 -12.17
N ASP A 62 5.08 11.75 -11.48
CA ASP A 62 5.79 10.57 -11.97
C ASP A 62 5.03 9.25 -11.73
N TYR A 63 3.76 9.33 -11.26
CA TYR A 63 2.91 8.17 -11.07
C TYR A 63 2.38 7.64 -12.40
N ASN A 64 2.77 6.41 -12.74
CA ASN A 64 2.40 5.76 -14.01
C ASN A 64 1.21 4.78 -13.87
N GLY A 65 0.44 4.89 -12.78
CA GLY A 65 -0.71 4.05 -12.50
C GLY A 65 -2.04 4.79 -12.68
N ARG A 66 -3.13 4.04 -12.54
CA ARG A 66 -4.49 4.61 -12.38
C ARG A 66 -4.77 4.86 -10.90
N TYR A 67 -5.89 5.51 -10.59
CA TYR A 67 -6.40 5.54 -9.21
C TYR A 67 -6.48 4.12 -8.62
N ILE A 68 -6.24 4.01 -7.31
CA ILE A 68 -6.31 2.74 -6.61
C ILE A 68 -7.75 2.24 -6.62
N TRP A 69 -7.94 1.02 -7.11
CA TRP A 69 -9.22 0.35 -7.20
C TRP A 69 -9.21 -1.03 -6.55
N THR A 70 -10.41 -1.56 -6.30
CA THR A 70 -10.59 -2.96 -5.88
C THR A 70 -9.84 -3.89 -6.83
N GLY A 71 -8.97 -4.72 -6.27
CA GLY A 71 -8.10 -5.60 -7.04
C GLY A 71 -6.62 -5.23 -6.92
N ASP A 72 -6.30 -3.95 -6.74
CA ASP A 72 -4.93 -3.44 -6.66
C ASP A 72 -4.24 -3.87 -5.36
N ILE A 73 -2.91 -3.90 -5.39
CA ILE A 73 -2.10 -4.48 -4.33
C ILE A 73 -1.06 -3.49 -3.85
N VAL A 74 -0.91 -3.38 -2.54
CA VAL A 74 0.16 -2.65 -1.88
C VAL A 74 1.09 -3.67 -1.25
N PHE A 75 2.35 -3.63 -1.65
CA PHE A 75 3.46 -4.31 -1.01
C PHE A 75 4.13 -3.35 -0.04
N ILE A 76 4.40 -3.83 1.17
CA ILE A 76 5.08 -3.09 2.22
C ILE A 76 6.31 -3.91 2.64
N ASP A 77 7.47 -3.28 2.57
CA ASP A 77 8.74 -3.80 3.07
C ASP A 77 9.18 -3.00 4.30
N GLU A 78 9.33 -3.70 5.41
CA GLU A 78 9.80 -3.16 6.70
C GLU A 78 11.30 -3.43 6.92
N GLY A 79 12.01 -3.91 5.89
CA GLY A 79 13.38 -4.38 5.99
C GLY A 79 13.48 -5.60 6.90
N LYS A 80 13.98 -5.41 8.13
CA LYS A 80 14.24 -6.51 9.07
C LYS A 80 12.98 -7.24 9.54
N ASN A 81 11.82 -6.58 9.55
CA ASN A 81 10.55 -7.22 9.95
C ASN A 81 9.87 -7.95 8.78
N GLY A 82 10.53 -7.96 7.62
CA GLY A 82 10.09 -8.63 6.40
C GLY A 82 9.03 -7.85 5.63
N THR A 83 8.35 -8.58 4.76
CA THR A 83 7.48 -7.97 3.74
C THR A 83 6.05 -8.47 3.84
N LYS A 84 5.07 -7.63 3.49
CA LYS A 84 3.64 -7.99 3.47
C LYS A 84 2.97 -7.46 2.21
N TYR A 85 1.99 -8.21 1.71
CA TYR A 85 1.11 -7.79 0.62
C TYR A 85 -0.30 -7.55 1.13
N TYR A 86 -0.94 -6.51 0.65
CA TYR A 86 -2.33 -6.16 0.94
C TYR A 86 -3.08 -5.90 -0.36
N LYS A 87 -4.15 -6.64 -0.60
CA LYS A 87 -5.04 -6.45 -1.75
C LYS A 87 -6.25 -5.64 -1.32
N LEU A 88 -6.59 -4.61 -2.08
CA LEU A 88 -7.85 -3.90 -1.87
C LEU A 88 -8.99 -4.79 -2.36
N VAL A 89 -9.93 -5.11 -1.48
CA VAL A 89 -11.15 -5.84 -1.77
C VAL A 89 -12.36 -5.01 -1.36
N THR A 90 -13.56 -5.42 -1.74
CA THR A 90 -14.78 -4.85 -1.16
C THR A 90 -14.73 -4.98 0.36
N GLY A 91 -14.94 -3.87 1.07
CA GLY A 91 -14.82 -3.82 2.54
C GLY A 91 -13.42 -3.47 3.09
N GLY A 92 -12.42 -3.26 2.22
CA GLY A 92 -11.13 -2.70 2.61
C GLY A 92 -9.92 -3.58 2.26
N TRP A 93 -8.81 -3.37 2.97
CA TRP A 93 -7.55 -4.03 2.68
C TRP A 93 -7.47 -5.42 3.31
N LYS A 94 -7.24 -6.44 2.48
CA LYS A 94 -7.02 -7.81 2.92
C LYS A 94 -5.56 -8.21 2.72
N LYS A 95 -4.91 -8.67 3.79
CA LYS A 95 -3.56 -9.24 3.72
C LYS A 95 -3.55 -10.51 2.85
N ILE A 96 -2.57 -10.64 1.97
CA ILE A 96 -2.37 -11.83 1.13
C ILE A 96 -0.92 -12.34 1.27
N HIS A 97 -0.69 -13.62 0.97
CA HIS A 97 0.63 -14.25 1.15
C HIS A 97 1.62 -13.90 0.05
N ARG A 98 1.17 -13.87 -1.21
CA ARG A 98 2.00 -13.60 -2.39
C ARG A 98 1.19 -12.99 -3.50
N ILE A 99 1.87 -12.32 -4.42
CA ILE A 99 1.34 -11.92 -5.72
C ILE A 99 1.86 -12.87 -6.80
N HIS A 100 1.03 -13.14 -7.81
CA HIS A 100 1.47 -13.88 -8.99
C HIS A 100 1.91 -12.87 -10.05
N VAL A 101 3.18 -12.45 -9.98
CA VAL A 101 3.82 -11.68 -11.04
C VAL A 101 4.21 -12.68 -12.13
N ARG A 102 3.76 -12.47 -13.35
CA ARG A 102 4.11 -13.25 -14.53
C ARG A 102 4.60 -12.30 -15.59
#